data_AF-A0A6P0XM10-F1
#
_entry.id   AF-A0A6P0XM10-F1
#
_cell.length_a   1.000
_cell.length_b   1.000
_cell.length_c   1.000
_cell.angle_alpha   90.00
_cell.angle_beta   90.00
_cell.angle_gamma   90.00
#
_symmetry.space_group_name_H-M   'P 1'
#
loop_
_entity.id
_entity.type
_entity.pdbx_description
1 polymer ?
#
loop_
_entity_poly.entity_id
_entity_poly.type
_entity_poly.pdbx_seq_one_letter_code
_entity_poly.pdbx_strand_id
1 'polypeptide(L)'
;MKAVPITLGLQDGIKTTEDDETTIVDRMSTLCVELIHAGSYIILDAYFALLELIEEFRKHNLRLITRVPINAVGKYPLPTPPLKRSRGRPRIWGESVKDRNFFNEKDCFTTETLLLYGKMVRLRYRAIDLHWDCPVHACAFCPSCVAGRETNNSAFNRCHSISSRNCHRLQLAF
;
A
#
# COMPACT_ATOMS: atom_id res chain seq x y z
N MET A 1 -19.55 4.80 8.03
CA MET A 1 -18.69 3.71 7.53
C MET A 1 -18.88 2.53 8.47
N LYS A 2 -19.38 1.37 8.00
CA LYS A 2 -19.50 0.17 8.83
C LYS A 2 -18.32 -0.74 8.48
N ALA A 3 -17.44 -0.99 9.44
CA ALA A 3 -16.35 -1.94 9.27
C ALA A 3 -16.87 -3.32 9.66
N VAL A 4 -16.83 -4.27 8.72
CA VAL A 4 -17.23 -5.65 8.97
C VAL A 4 -15.95 -6.48 9.08
N PRO A 5 -15.56 -6.95 10.28
CA PRO A 5 -14.43 -7.85 10.39
C PRO A 5 -14.79 -9.19 9.75
N ILE A 6 -13.95 -9.69 8.84
CA ILE A 6 -14.03 -11.08 8.35
C ILE A 6 -13.41 -11.97 9.44
N THR A 7 -14.08 -12.06 10.59
CA THR A 7 -13.68 -12.90 11.72
C THR A 7 -14.44 -14.21 11.66
N LEU A 8 -14.01 -15.12 10.78
CA LEU A 8 -14.57 -16.48 10.68
C LEU A 8 -13.49 -17.58 10.70
N GLY A 9 -12.25 -17.28 11.11
CA GLY A 9 -11.13 -18.24 11.00
C GLY A 9 -10.71 -18.56 9.57
N LEU A 10 -11.32 -17.88 8.58
CA LEU A 10 -11.09 -17.95 7.14
C LEU A 10 -9.81 -17.24 6.69
N GLN A 11 -8.83 -17.11 7.58
CA GLN A 11 -7.54 -16.47 7.26
C GLN A 11 -6.76 -17.23 6.18
N ASP A 12 -7.07 -18.51 5.99
CA ASP A 12 -6.57 -19.33 4.91
C ASP A 12 -7.46 -19.31 3.66
N GLY A 13 -8.58 -18.58 3.66
CA GLY A 13 -9.62 -18.61 2.62
C GLY A 13 -10.48 -19.87 2.63
N ILE A 14 -11.49 -19.95 1.77
CA ILE A 14 -12.43 -21.08 1.71
C ILE A 14 -11.73 -22.27 1.04
N LYS A 15 -11.49 -23.37 1.75
CA LYS A 15 -11.15 -24.66 1.12
C LYS A 15 -12.46 -25.35 0.72
N THR A 16 -12.61 -25.66 -0.56
CA THR A 16 -13.84 -26.32 -1.04
C THR A 16 -13.74 -27.83 -0.99
N THR A 17 -12.53 -28.37 -1.13
CA THR A 17 -12.21 -29.80 -1.06
C THR A 17 -10.95 -30.04 -0.23
N GLU A 18 -10.73 -31.27 0.24
CA GLU A 18 -9.49 -31.62 0.95
C GLU A 18 -8.25 -31.56 0.03
N ASP A 19 -8.44 -31.86 -1.26
CA ASP A 19 -7.41 -31.80 -2.33
C ASP A 19 -7.35 -30.43 -3.03
N ASP A 20 -7.75 -29.35 -2.35
CA ASP A 20 -7.76 -28.01 -2.92
C ASP A 20 -6.34 -27.41 -2.98
N GLU A 21 -5.73 -27.47 -4.16
CA GLU A 21 -4.39 -26.94 -4.46
C GLU A 21 -4.36 -25.41 -4.68
N THR A 22 -5.49 -24.71 -4.46
CA THR A 22 -5.55 -23.25 -4.64
C THR A 22 -4.71 -22.53 -3.60
N THR A 23 -4.02 -21.48 -4.05
CA THR A 23 -3.20 -20.68 -3.14
C THR A 23 -4.10 -19.95 -2.14
N ILE A 24 -3.57 -19.61 -0.98
CA ILE A 24 -4.25 -18.77 0.01
C ILE A 24 -4.67 -17.41 -0.58
N VAL A 25 -3.93 -16.90 -1.57
CA VAL A 25 -4.22 -15.64 -2.25
C VAL A 25 -5.45 -15.80 -3.13
N ASP A 26 -5.52 -16.89 -3.91
CA ASP A 26 -6.69 -17.20 -4.75
C ASP A 26 -7.94 -17.36 -3.91
N ARG A 27 -7.86 -18.13 -2.81
CA ARG A 27 -8.99 -18.34 -1.91
C ARG A 27 -9.45 -17.03 -1.25
N MET A 28 -8.53 -16.15 -0.89
CA MET A 28 -8.87 -14.83 -0.35
C MET A 28 -9.48 -13.91 -1.42
N SER A 29 -9.00 -14.01 -2.66
CA SER A 29 -9.54 -13.29 -3.80
C SER A 29 -11.00 -13.65 -4.02
N THR A 30 -11.28 -14.95 -4.17
CA THR A 30 -12.62 -15.50 -4.36
C THR A 30 -13.56 -15.09 -3.23
N LEU A 31 -13.14 -15.27 -1.98
CA LEU A 31 -13.91 -14.87 -0.81
C LEU A 31 -14.29 -13.38 -0.86
N CYS A 32 -13.32 -12.51 -1.15
CA CYS A 32 -13.57 -11.08 -1.22
C CYS A 32 -14.53 -10.72 -2.36
N VAL A 33 -14.33 -11.29 -3.54
CA VAL A 33 -15.17 -11.03 -4.72
C VAL A 33 -16.61 -11.49 -4.50
N GLU A 34 -16.82 -12.63 -3.84
CA GLU A 34 -18.16 -13.18 -3.61
C GLU A 34 -18.93 -12.45 -2.51
N LEU A 35 -18.25 -12.04 -1.45
CA LEU A 35 -18.91 -11.51 -0.24
C LEU A 35 -18.94 -9.99 -0.17
N ILE A 36 -18.05 -9.30 -0.88
CA ILE A 36 -17.87 -7.85 -0.74
C ILE A 36 -18.49 -7.12 -1.92
N HIS A 37 -19.33 -6.14 -1.62
CA HIS A 37 -19.96 -5.30 -2.63
C HIS A 37 -18.92 -4.40 -3.33
N ALA A 38 -19.06 -4.25 -4.65
CA ALA A 38 -18.29 -3.32 -5.48
C ALA A 38 -18.23 -1.90 -4.88
N GLY A 39 -17.08 -1.26 -4.93
CA GLY A 39 -16.80 0.06 -4.36
C GLY A 39 -16.37 0.05 -2.89
N SER A 40 -16.36 -1.13 -2.25
CA SER A 40 -15.89 -1.27 -0.87
C SER A 40 -14.37 -1.24 -0.75
N TYR A 41 -13.89 -0.92 0.45
CA TYR A 41 -12.47 -0.97 0.81
C TYR A 41 -12.17 -2.26 1.58
N ILE A 42 -11.11 -2.95 1.15
CA ILE A 42 -10.61 -4.18 1.75
C ILE A 42 -9.26 -3.87 2.38
N ILE A 43 -9.08 -4.20 3.66
CA ILE A 43 -7.81 -4.00 4.34
C ILE A 43 -7.15 -5.36 4.54
N LEU A 44 -6.04 -5.61 3.86
CA LEU A 44 -5.26 -6.83 3.97
C LEU A 44 -3.84 -6.53 4.44
N ASP A 45 -3.12 -7.57 4.84
CA ASP A 45 -1.73 -7.43 5.27
C ASP A 45 -0.78 -7.22 4.07
N ALA A 46 0.54 -7.24 4.31
CA ALA A 46 1.52 -7.07 3.24
C ALA A 46 1.67 -8.30 2.34
N TYR A 47 1.25 -9.47 2.81
CA TYR A 47 1.36 -10.72 2.08
C TYR A 47 0.47 -10.71 0.83
N PHE A 48 -0.70 -10.08 0.92
CA PHE A 48 -1.66 -9.93 -0.17
C PHE A 48 -1.35 -8.78 -1.14
N ALA A 49 -0.21 -8.09 -1.01
CA ALA A 49 0.20 -7.04 -1.95
C ALA A 49 0.79 -7.66 -3.25
N LEU A 50 -0.01 -8.46 -3.94
CA LEU A 50 0.36 -9.21 -5.15
C LEU A 50 -0.42 -8.70 -6.37
N LEU A 51 0.23 -8.76 -7.54
CA LEU A 51 -0.34 -8.26 -8.79
C LEU A 51 -1.66 -8.95 -9.14
N GLU A 52 -1.72 -10.27 -9.04
CA GLU A 52 -2.89 -11.08 -9.39
C GLU A 52 -4.12 -10.65 -8.58
N LEU A 53 -3.96 -10.44 -7.26
CA LEU A 53 -5.04 -9.98 -6.39
C LEU A 53 -5.47 -8.53 -6.71
N ILE A 54 -4.51 -7.65 -6.98
CA ILE A 54 -4.79 -6.25 -7.33
C ILE A 54 -5.58 -6.17 -8.64
N GLU A 55 -5.19 -6.94 -9.65
CA GLU A 55 -5.91 -7.00 -10.92
C GLU A 55 -7.34 -7.53 -10.74
N GLU A 56 -7.52 -8.58 -9.95
CA GLU A 56 -8.84 -9.15 -9.69
C GLU A 56 -9.74 -8.15 -8.96
N PHE A 57 -9.22 -7.48 -7.93
CA PHE A 57 -10.00 -6.48 -7.20
C PHE A 57 -10.37 -5.30 -8.09
N ARG A 58 -9.51 -4.86 -9.01
CA ARG A 58 -9.86 -3.82 -9.98
C ARG A 58 -10.98 -4.25 -10.93
N LYS A 59 -10.95 -5.49 -11.43
CA LYS A 59 -12.04 -6.03 -12.29
C LYS A 59 -13.39 -5.98 -11.58
N HIS A 60 -13.40 -6.26 -10.28
CA HIS A 60 -14.60 -6.26 -9.44
C HIS A 60 -14.90 -4.91 -8.76
N ASN A 61 -14.19 -3.84 -9.12
CA ASN A 61 -14.34 -2.49 -8.55
C ASN A 61 -14.15 -2.48 -7.00
N LEU A 62 -13.27 -3.32 -6.48
CA LEU A 62 -12.89 -3.37 -5.07
C LEU A 62 -11.60 -2.57 -4.86
N ARG A 63 -11.51 -1.87 -3.72
CA ARG A 63 -10.34 -1.04 -3.37
C ARG A 63 -9.50 -1.71 -2.30
N LEU A 64 -8.21 -1.89 -2.54
CA LEU A 64 -7.32 -2.60 -1.63
C LEU A 64 -6.47 -1.63 -0.82
N ILE A 65 -6.48 -1.75 0.50
CA ILE A 65 -5.57 -1.06 1.40
C ILE A 65 -4.64 -2.10 2.02
N THR A 66 -3.38 -2.12 1.60
CA THR A 66 -2.39 -3.09 2.10
C THR A 66 -1.13 -2.41 2.56
N ARG A 67 -0.33 -3.14 3.34
CA ARG A 67 1.03 -2.69 3.64
C ARG A 67 1.98 -3.07 2.51
N VAL A 68 3.01 -2.26 2.28
CA VAL A 68 4.11 -2.62 1.36
C VAL A 68 5.47 -2.48 1.99
N PRO A 69 6.47 -3.21 1.47
CA PRO A 69 7.83 -3.09 1.96
C PRO A 69 8.39 -1.70 1.60
N ILE A 70 9.30 -1.18 2.43
CA ILE A 70 9.87 0.18 2.29
C ILE A 70 10.72 0.39 1.04
N ASN A 71 11.12 -0.70 0.40
CA ASN A 71 11.85 -0.69 -0.87
C ASN A 71 10.91 -0.79 -2.09
N ALA A 72 9.59 -0.75 -1.90
CA ALA A 72 8.64 -0.66 -3.00
C ALA A 72 8.94 0.56 -3.88
N VAL A 73 8.65 0.41 -5.17
CA VAL A 73 9.00 1.38 -6.21
C VAL A 73 7.71 1.84 -6.88
N GLY A 74 7.32 3.07 -6.61
CA GLY A 74 6.31 3.77 -7.38
C GLY A 74 6.93 4.44 -8.61
N LYS A 75 6.12 4.64 -9.64
CA LYS A 75 6.49 5.33 -10.88
C LYS A 75 5.57 6.52 -11.07
N TYR A 76 6.15 7.70 -11.30
CA TYR A 76 5.36 8.86 -11.68
C TYR A 76 4.71 8.65 -13.05
N PRO A 77 3.56 9.30 -13.32
CA PRO A 77 3.01 9.32 -14.67
C PRO A 77 4.00 9.96 -15.64
N LEU A 78 3.95 9.53 -16.91
CA LEU A 78 4.77 10.17 -17.93
C LEU A 78 4.24 11.61 -18.14
N PRO A 79 5.11 12.64 -18.12
CA PRO A 79 4.68 14.01 -18.35
C PRO A 79 4.06 14.16 -19.75
N THR A 80 2.98 14.94 -19.83
CA THR A 80 2.33 15.33 -21.08
C THR A 80 2.55 16.82 -21.31
N PRO A 81 3.15 17.26 -22.44
CA PRO A 81 3.57 16.47 -23.60
C PRO A 81 4.82 15.61 -23.32
N PRO A 82 5.00 14.49 -24.06
CA PRO A 82 6.14 13.59 -23.84
C PRO A 82 7.46 14.34 -24.03
N LEU A 83 8.43 14.09 -23.14
CA LEU A 83 9.82 14.53 -23.35
C LEU A 83 10.27 14.11 -24.76
N LYS A 84 11.14 14.92 -25.38
CA LYS A 84 11.67 14.71 -26.74
C LYS A 84 11.81 13.22 -27.06
N ARG A 85 11.05 12.76 -28.07
CA ARG A 85 11.06 11.36 -28.50
C ARG A 85 12.49 10.94 -28.84
N SER A 86 13.11 10.15 -27.97
CA SER A 86 14.37 9.48 -28.28
C SER A 86 14.09 8.28 -29.19
N ARG A 87 15.08 7.89 -30.00
CA ARG A 87 15.01 6.62 -30.74
C ARG A 87 14.84 5.45 -29.74
N GLY A 88 13.92 4.53 -30.03
CA GLY A 88 13.68 3.32 -29.23
C GLY A 88 12.21 3.11 -28.82
N ARG A 89 11.96 2.10 -27.97
CA ARG A 89 10.63 1.78 -27.44
C ARG A 89 10.08 2.98 -26.66
N PRO A 90 8.85 3.45 -26.95
CA PRO A 90 8.24 4.54 -26.19
C PRO A 90 8.24 4.26 -24.70
N ARG A 91 8.63 5.25 -23.91
CA ARG A 91 8.63 5.16 -22.45
C ARG A 91 7.18 5.22 -21.96
N ILE A 92 6.77 4.20 -21.20
CA ILE A 92 5.40 4.09 -20.64
C ILE A 92 5.30 4.79 -19.28
N TRP A 93 6.42 4.88 -18.56
CA TRP A 93 6.49 5.33 -17.17
C TRP A 93 7.31 6.60 -17.02
N GLY A 94 6.95 7.47 -16.07
CA GLY A 94 7.80 8.58 -15.64
C GLY A 94 9.00 8.11 -14.82
N GLU A 95 9.51 8.99 -13.98
CA GLU A 95 10.60 8.66 -13.05
C GLU A 95 10.16 7.60 -12.03
N SER A 96 11.06 6.67 -11.71
CA SER A 96 10.82 5.68 -10.65
C SER A 96 11.38 6.20 -9.34
N VAL A 97 10.59 6.10 -8.28
CA VAL A 97 10.94 6.56 -6.93
C VAL A 97 10.77 5.41 -5.95
N LYS A 98 11.77 5.22 -5.10
CA LYS A 98 11.70 4.25 -4.00
C LYS A 98 10.98 4.89 -2.83
N ASP A 99 10.09 4.16 -2.18
CA ASP A 99 9.30 4.70 -1.07
C ASP A 99 10.14 5.23 0.08
N ARG A 100 11.26 4.57 0.37
CA ARG A 100 12.24 5.06 1.37
C ARG A 100 12.70 6.50 1.12
N ASN A 101 12.73 6.95 -0.14
CA ASN A 101 13.22 8.27 -0.51
C ASN A 101 12.23 9.37 -0.08
N PHE A 102 10.93 9.07 0.06
CA PHE A 102 9.97 10.04 0.58
C PHE A 102 10.30 10.45 2.01
N PHE A 103 10.86 9.53 2.81
CA PHE A 103 11.43 9.84 4.11
C PHE A 103 12.76 10.60 4.03
N ASN A 104 13.05 11.36 2.98
CA ASN A 104 14.06 12.42 2.98
C ASN A 104 13.40 13.80 3.02
N GLU A 105 12.20 13.93 2.46
CA GLU A 105 11.43 15.17 2.33
C GLU A 105 10.53 15.37 3.56
N LYS A 106 11.14 15.71 4.70
CA LYS A 106 10.47 15.85 6.00
C LYS A 106 9.29 16.83 5.99
N ASP A 107 9.43 17.92 5.26
CA ASP A 107 8.48 19.03 5.28
C ASP A 107 7.20 18.73 4.49
N CYS A 108 7.20 17.65 3.69
CA CYS A 108 6.04 17.23 2.91
C CYS A 108 5.09 16.29 3.66
N PHE A 109 5.34 16.02 4.95
CA PHE A 109 4.50 15.15 5.77
C PHE A 109 3.50 15.93 6.62
N THR A 110 2.25 15.52 6.58
CA THR A 110 1.20 15.98 7.49
C THR A 110 1.36 15.30 8.84
N THR A 111 1.22 16.08 9.93
CA THR A 111 1.27 15.55 11.30
C THR A 111 -0.11 15.63 11.94
N GLU A 112 -0.62 14.52 12.43
CA GLU A 112 -1.87 14.44 13.17
C GLU A 112 -1.69 13.70 14.50
N THR A 113 -2.57 13.96 15.46
CA THR A 113 -2.57 13.24 16.75
C THR A 113 -3.83 12.39 16.83
N LEU A 114 -3.65 11.08 16.95
CA LEU A 114 -4.72 10.10 16.93
C LEU A 114 -4.69 9.26 18.20
N LEU A 115 -5.87 8.87 18.71
CA LEU A 115 -6.00 7.90 19.79
C LEU A 115 -5.91 6.49 19.18
N LEU A 116 -4.73 5.88 19.24
CA LEU A 116 -4.49 4.53 18.73
C LEU A 116 -4.23 3.59 19.90
N TYR A 117 -5.01 2.51 19.99
CA TYR A 117 -4.89 1.49 21.05
C TYR A 117 -4.88 2.09 22.47
N GLY A 118 -5.76 3.07 22.72
CA GLY A 118 -5.88 3.75 24.02
C GLY A 118 -4.72 4.70 24.35
N LYS A 119 -3.83 5.01 23.40
CA LYS A 119 -2.72 5.95 23.58
C LYS A 119 -2.80 7.06 22.54
N MET A 120 -2.57 8.30 22.96
CA MET A 120 -2.39 9.41 22.02
C MET A 120 -1.06 9.24 21.29
N VAL A 121 -1.14 9.10 19.98
CA VAL A 121 -0.01 8.88 19.09
C VAL A 121 0.05 10.01 18.07
N ARG A 122 1.22 10.62 17.91
CA ARG A 122 1.47 11.58 16.83
C ARG A 122 1.87 10.80 15.58
N LEU A 123 0.98 10.77 14.59
CA LEU A 123 1.21 10.16 13.29
C LEU A 123 1.73 11.22 12.31
N ARG A 124 2.74 10.86 11.53
CA ARG A 124 3.15 11.62 10.35
C ARG A 124 2.92 10.78 9.13
N TYR A 125 2.26 11.32 8.13
CA TYR A 125 1.99 10.63 6.87
C TYR A 125 2.04 11.58 5.68
N ARG A 126 2.20 11.03 4.49
CA ARG A 126 2.10 11.74 3.22
C ARG A 126 1.41 10.84 2.23
N ALA A 127 0.38 11.33 1.53
CA ALA A 127 -0.27 10.60 0.44
C ALA A 127 0.28 11.10 -0.90
N ILE A 128 0.63 10.18 -1.79
CA ILE A 128 1.19 10.48 -3.10
C ILE A 128 0.62 9.49 -4.12
N ASP A 129 0.08 10.00 -5.21
CA ASP A 129 -0.41 9.14 -6.29
C ASP A 129 0.75 8.74 -7.21
N LEU A 130 1.02 7.44 -7.26
CA LEU A 130 2.05 6.83 -8.09
C LEU A 130 1.47 5.61 -8.79
N HIS A 131 2.12 5.15 -9.85
CA HIS A 131 1.78 3.89 -10.47
C HIS A 131 2.74 2.80 -10.02
N TRP A 132 2.22 1.62 -9.68
CA TRP A 132 3.07 0.49 -9.31
C TRP A 132 3.15 -0.55 -10.43
N ASP A 133 1.99 -1.02 -10.86
CA ASP A 133 1.81 -2.13 -11.79
C ASP A 133 1.19 -1.70 -13.13
N CYS A 134 0.21 -0.81 -13.12
CA CYS A 134 -0.53 -0.36 -14.32
C CYS A 134 -0.33 1.14 -14.64
N PRO A 135 -0.05 1.52 -15.91
CA PRO A 135 0.16 2.92 -16.30
C PRO A 135 -1.13 3.74 -16.34
N VAL A 136 -2.27 3.08 -16.29
CA VAL A 136 -3.58 3.72 -16.35
C VAL A 136 -4.08 4.03 -14.93
N HIS A 137 -3.90 3.10 -14.00
CA HIS A 137 -4.42 3.22 -12.64
C HIS A 137 -3.32 3.70 -11.71
N ALA A 138 -3.47 4.91 -11.18
CA ALA A 138 -2.66 5.37 -10.06
C ALA A 138 -3.11 4.68 -8.77
N CYS A 139 -2.17 4.52 -7.85
CA CYS A 139 -2.35 3.96 -6.52
C CYS A 139 -1.82 4.99 -5.53
N ALA A 140 -2.52 5.19 -4.41
CA ALA A 140 -2.07 6.12 -3.39
C ALA A 140 -1.02 5.44 -2.50
N PHE A 141 0.20 5.94 -2.55
CA PHE A 141 1.28 5.58 -1.65
C PHE A 141 1.21 6.45 -0.40
N CYS A 142 1.11 5.81 0.76
CA CYS A 142 1.03 6.48 2.05
C CYS A 142 2.20 6.05 2.97
N PRO A 143 3.41 6.61 2.80
CA PRO A 143 4.45 6.54 3.82
C PRO A 143 3.94 7.16 5.11
N SER A 144 4.03 6.40 6.20
CA SER A 144 3.72 6.91 7.53
C SER A 144 4.76 6.47 8.56
N CYS A 145 4.96 7.33 9.56
CA CYS A 145 5.76 7.03 10.73
C CYS A 145 5.07 7.54 12.00
N VAL A 146 5.16 6.75 13.07
CA VAL A 146 4.72 7.17 14.40
C VAL A 146 5.86 7.94 15.05
N ALA A 147 5.61 9.19 15.42
CA ALA A 147 6.55 9.98 16.20
C ALA A 147 6.52 9.46 17.65
N GLY A 148 7.49 8.60 18.01
CA GLY A 148 7.72 8.19 19.40
C GLY A 148 8.11 9.38 20.29
N ARG A 149 7.95 9.23 21.61
CA ARG A 149 8.36 10.19 22.66
C ARG A 149 9.88 10.39 22.67
N GLU A 150 10.44 10.99 21.64
CA GLU A 150 11.77 11.56 21.65
C GLU A 150 11.67 12.86 20.89
N THR A 151 11.69 13.96 21.65
CA THR A 151 12.05 15.28 21.18
C THR A 151 13.41 15.16 20.51
N ASN A 152 13.43 14.94 19.20
CA ASN A 152 14.40 15.44 18.23
C ASN A 152 14.27 14.68 16.91
N ASN A 153 14.77 15.32 15.87
CA ASN A 153 14.88 14.92 14.47
C ASN A 153 15.56 13.54 14.21
N SER A 154 15.82 12.73 15.24
CA SER A 154 16.64 11.51 15.25
C SER A 154 15.89 10.22 14.93
N ALA A 155 14.57 10.14 15.14
CA ALA A 155 13.76 8.97 14.76
C ALA A 155 13.68 8.79 13.23
N PHE A 156 13.74 9.89 12.49
CA PHE A 156 13.70 9.91 11.03
C PHE A 156 15.02 9.43 10.42
N ASN A 157 16.16 9.81 11.02
CA ASN A 157 17.49 9.32 10.60
C ASN A 157 17.69 7.84 10.96
N ARG A 158 16.96 7.29 11.95
CA ARG A 158 16.96 5.85 12.26
C ARG A 158 16.17 5.01 11.25
N CYS A 159 15.34 5.61 10.40
CA CYS A 159 14.72 4.91 9.27
C CYS A 159 15.75 4.46 8.22
N HIS A 160 16.97 5.01 8.22
CA HIS A 160 18.03 4.63 7.28
C HIS A 160 18.86 3.41 7.72
N SER A 161 18.83 3.01 9.01
CA SER A 161 19.81 2.05 9.52
C SER A 161 19.28 0.89 10.37
N ILE A 162 17.98 0.78 10.67
CA ILE A 162 17.55 -0.21 11.68
C ILE A 162 16.27 -0.97 11.29
N SER A 163 16.45 -2.29 11.18
CA SER A 163 15.50 -3.35 11.53
C SER A 163 14.88 -3.09 12.91
N SER A 164 13.97 -2.13 13.01
CA SER A 164 13.23 -1.83 14.23
C SER A 164 11.74 -1.85 13.95
N ARG A 165 11.04 -2.63 14.76
CA ARG A 165 9.61 -3.01 14.62
C ARG A 165 8.62 -1.83 14.67
N ASN A 166 9.08 -0.57 14.68
CA ASN A 166 8.27 0.60 15.01
C ASN A 166 8.24 1.74 13.98
N CYS A 167 8.94 1.66 12.83
CA CYS A 167 9.04 2.81 11.91
C CYS A 167 8.49 2.64 10.49
N HIS A 168 7.85 1.51 10.15
CA HIS A 168 7.56 1.20 8.75
C HIS A 168 6.12 0.70 8.57
N ARG A 169 5.16 1.62 8.46
CA ARG A 169 3.81 1.29 8.00
C ARG A 169 3.53 2.11 6.74
N LEU A 170 4.10 1.66 5.63
CA LEU A 170 3.65 2.08 4.32
C LEU A 170 2.33 1.39 4.04
N GLN A 171 1.34 2.17 3.63
CA GLN A 171 0.08 1.66 3.13
C GLN A 171 -0.05 2.05 1.66
N LEU A 172 -0.46 1.10 0.81
CA LEU A 172 -0.92 1.37 -0.55
C LEU A 172 -2.43 1.26 -0.56
N ALA A 173 -3.08 2.23 -1.18
CA ALA A 173 -4.48 2.14 -1.55
C ALA A 173 -4.60 2.02 -3.08
N PHE A 174 -5.22 0.93 -3.53
CA PHE A 174 -5.56 0.63 -4.92
C PHE A 174 -7.02 0.90 -5.19
#